data_AF-A0A832I586-F1
#
_entry.id   AF-A0A832I586-F1
#
_cell.length_a   1.000
_cell.length_b   1.000
_cell.length_c   1.000
_cell.angle_alpha   90.00
_cell.angle_beta   90.00
_cell.angle_gamma   90.00
#
_symmetry.space_group_name_H-M   'P 1'
#
loop_
_entity.id
_entity.type
_entity.pdbx_description
1 polymer ?
#
loop_
_entity_poly.entity_id
_entity_poly.type
_entity_poly.pdbx_seq_one_letter_code
_entity_poly.pdbx_strand_id
1 'polypeptide(L)'
;MNARRARPAATLAALVGAAALAGPAAGTPPPGGGAASAEGARGVFVSAAAPGFRFPAERMNFGPSETDRCLVCHGMPAFLVRDSLSRAVRDLSVDGAVFRASVHGPVPCTGCHAEVRAWPHELPRPRPRVGCDADCHARDREGRPVRHTTQVADFRRGVHRGGLAGRRESPDCLTCHGADAHRTRPVKGRLSPAERVALCAPCHDDHVRMAARRVDPGAAASYRASFHGKAVRFGSMRAAACDDCHGVHVVLASRDTASTVSPARLPATCGRRDCHDGAGPSFARSGAAHLDRRVARAPLLGLTAALLAGLSGAVLVGLGGFVLLDVRRRVAGPDPALAALPVVLRPVAAHRAPEPLVARLTLAQRAQHWALMASFAALAATGLPLRYPEHAGLAALYAALGGLDTARLIHRAAGALMIATLAAHAAYAAALLARARFDVRRAWTMLPGRGDVRDAWQTVRWQLGRRAAPPAADRHEFRARLHYLAVLCGLPLMAASGLVLWFPVALGNRLPDTAIGMAILAHGDEAVLAVSVVILWHLYHVHVAPGAHHRFGTWLDGRITRGAWFAQHRLEAERTEAAARPGAPRADQPQPSSR
;
A
#
# COMPACT_ATOMS: atom_id res chain seq x y z
N MET A 1 37.85 16.04 -8.91
CA MET A 1 36.74 16.94 -8.56
C MET A 1 35.43 16.16 -8.68
N ASN A 2 34.94 15.57 -7.58
CA ASN A 2 33.74 14.73 -7.58
C ASN A 2 32.93 15.02 -6.31
N ALA A 3 31.77 15.66 -6.49
CA ALA A 3 30.92 16.12 -5.41
C ALA A 3 30.10 14.96 -4.83
N ARG A 4 30.38 14.61 -3.57
CA ARG A 4 29.49 13.85 -2.69
C ARG A 4 28.22 14.67 -2.48
N ARG A 5 27.06 14.19 -2.93
CA ARG A 5 25.75 14.71 -2.51
C ARG A 5 25.15 13.80 -1.45
N ALA A 6 24.99 14.38 -0.27
CA ALA A 6 24.37 13.78 0.92
C ALA A 6 22.91 13.42 0.69
N ARG A 7 22.47 12.31 1.31
CA ARG A 7 21.07 11.89 1.44
C ARG A 7 20.44 12.58 2.67
N PRO A 8 19.27 13.23 2.58
CA PRO A 8 18.47 13.54 3.75
C PRO A 8 17.12 12.80 3.63
N ALA A 9 17.03 11.56 4.12
CA ALA A 9 15.75 10.83 4.16
C ALA A 9 15.71 9.70 5.20
N ALA A 10 16.52 9.76 6.27
CA ALA A 10 16.53 8.73 7.32
C ALA A 10 16.09 9.25 8.70
N THR A 11 15.85 10.56 8.85
CA THR A 11 15.68 11.18 10.19
C THR A 11 14.25 11.58 10.56
N LEU A 12 13.22 11.24 9.75
CA LEU A 12 11.82 11.51 10.10
C LEU A 12 11.04 10.28 10.61
N ALA A 13 11.56 9.07 10.42
CA ALA A 13 10.91 7.85 10.94
C ALA A 13 11.09 7.66 12.46
N ALA A 14 12.00 8.41 13.10
CA ALA A 14 12.37 8.22 14.49
C ALA A 14 11.47 8.95 15.52
N LEU A 15 10.57 9.84 15.09
CA LEU A 15 9.82 10.72 16.01
C LEU A 15 8.34 10.34 16.24
N VAL A 16 7.85 9.24 15.66
CA VAL A 16 6.46 8.77 15.86
C VAL A 16 6.39 7.44 16.64
N GLY A 17 7.53 6.82 16.95
CA GLY A 17 7.63 5.46 17.52
C GLY A 17 7.72 5.36 19.05
N ALA A 18 7.25 6.34 19.83
CA ALA A 18 7.42 6.35 21.29
C ALA A 18 6.11 6.61 22.05
N ALA A 19 5.11 5.73 21.88
CA ALA A 19 3.99 5.59 22.81
C ALA A 19 3.19 4.29 22.55
N ALA A 20 3.78 3.13 22.83
CA ALA A 20 3.06 1.87 23.09
C ALA A 20 4.06 0.83 23.63
N LEU A 21 4.29 0.84 24.95
CA LEU A 21 4.95 -0.25 25.65
C LEU A 21 3.91 -1.25 26.18
N ALA A 22 4.34 -2.51 26.21
CA ALA A 22 3.70 -3.70 26.79
C ALA A 22 2.70 -4.47 25.90
N GLY A 23 3.23 -5.17 24.90
CA GLY A 23 2.70 -6.45 24.39
C GLY A 23 3.75 -7.55 24.64
N PRO A 24 3.35 -8.81 24.90
CA PRO A 24 4.25 -9.84 25.40
C PRO A 24 5.30 -10.22 24.35
N ALA A 25 6.47 -10.61 24.87
CA ALA A 25 7.65 -11.02 24.12
C ALA A 25 7.30 -11.90 22.91
N ALA A 26 7.74 -11.45 21.73
CA ALA A 26 7.79 -12.26 20.54
C ALA A 26 8.54 -13.56 20.85
N GLY A 27 7.84 -14.68 20.75
CA GLY A 27 8.45 -16.00 20.79
C GLY A 27 9.57 -16.05 19.76
N THR A 28 10.77 -16.34 20.25
CA THR A 28 11.92 -16.74 19.46
C THR A 28 11.49 -17.76 18.40
N PRO A 29 11.87 -17.61 17.12
CA PRO A 29 11.77 -18.74 16.20
C PRO A 29 12.59 -19.88 16.81
N PRO A 30 12.09 -21.13 16.79
CA PRO A 30 12.83 -22.23 17.39
C PRO A 30 14.24 -22.27 16.77
N PRO A 31 15.30 -22.39 17.59
CA PRO A 31 16.64 -22.58 17.06
C PRO A 31 16.62 -23.83 16.18
N GLY A 32 17.41 -23.79 15.11
CA GLY A 32 17.65 -24.90 14.21
C GLY A 32 17.71 -26.22 14.99
N GLY A 33 16.64 -26.98 14.86
CA GLY A 33 16.50 -28.28 15.50
C GLY A 33 17.23 -29.30 14.66
N GLY A 34 18.43 -29.64 15.11
CA GLY A 34 19.07 -30.91 14.83
C GLY A 34 19.64 -31.02 13.43
N ALA A 35 20.96 -30.82 13.35
CA ALA A 35 21.76 -31.82 12.67
C ALA A 35 21.33 -33.18 13.23
N ALA A 36 20.45 -33.88 12.52
CA ALA A 36 20.31 -35.30 12.68
C ALA A 36 21.70 -35.85 12.38
N SER A 37 22.38 -36.29 13.44
CA SER A 37 23.58 -37.09 13.39
C SER A 37 23.44 -38.03 12.20
N ALA A 38 24.41 -37.96 11.29
CA ALA A 38 24.52 -38.81 10.12
C ALA A 38 24.88 -40.25 10.52
N GLU A 39 24.11 -40.85 11.42
CA GLU A 39 24.24 -42.21 11.90
C GLU A 39 22.92 -42.93 11.63
N GLY A 40 22.77 -43.44 10.41
CA GLY A 40 21.66 -44.35 10.10
C GLY A 40 21.25 -44.43 8.63
N ALA A 41 21.52 -43.40 7.83
CA ALA A 41 21.34 -43.50 6.38
C ALA A 41 22.52 -44.30 5.79
N ARG A 42 22.40 -45.63 5.80
CA ARG A 42 23.23 -46.50 4.97
C ARG A 42 22.93 -46.16 3.51
N GLY A 43 23.57 -45.13 2.98
CA GLY A 43 23.59 -44.86 1.54
C GLY A 43 24.12 -46.11 0.86
N VAL A 44 23.33 -46.69 -0.04
CA VAL A 44 23.77 -47.81 -0.87
C VAL A 44 24.76 -47.23 -1.88
N PHE A 45 26.04 -47.26 -1.52
CA PHE A 45 27.13 -46.99 -2.43
C PHE A 45 27.26 -48.18 -3.38
N VAL A 46 26.57 -48.14 -4.53
CA VAL A 46 26.90 -49.05 -5.62
C VAL A 46 28.15 -48.51 -6.31
N SER A 47 29.31 -49.00 -5.90
CA SER A 47 30.54 -48.80 -6.66
C SER A 47 30.34 -49.45 -8.03
N ALA A 48 30.44 -48.66 -9.09
CA ALA A 48 30.54 -49.22 -10.43
C ALA A 48 31.77 -50.15 -10.47
N ALA A 49 31.54 -51.36 -10.97
CA ALA A 49 32.52 -52.42 -11.25
C ALA A 49 33.04 -53.21 -10.05
N ALA A 50 32.29 -54.23 -9.63
CA ALA A 50 32.87 -55.56 -9.46
C ALA A 50 32.60 -56.35 -10.76
N PRO A 51 33.61 -56.82 -11.50
CA PRO A 51 33.38 -57.69 -12.65
C PRO A 51 32.70 -58.98 -12.15
N GLY A 52 31.45 -59.22 -12.58
CA GLY A 52 30.73 -60.45 -12.25
C GLY A 52 29.46 -60.30 -11.39
N PHE A 53 29.12 -59.10 -10.89
CA PHE A 53 27.81 -58.92 -10.24
C PHE A 53 26.68 -58.89 -11.29
N ARG A 54 26.08 -60.05 -11.56
CA ARG A 54 24.84 -60.17 -12.34
C ARG A 54 23.66 -59.97 -11.39
N PHE A 55 22.89 -58.91 -11.59
CA PHE A 55 21.58 -58.78 -10.95
C PHE A 55 20.72 -60.00 -11.35
N PRO A 56 20.07 -60.71 -10.41
CA PRO A 56 19.17 -61.80 -10.75
C PRO A 56 17.94 -61.23 -11.45
N ALA A 57 17.90 -61.35 -12.78
CA ALA A 57 16.81 -60.85 -13.63
C ALA A 57 15.45 -61.49 -13.29
N GLU A 58 15.46 -62.65 -12.61
CA GLU A 58 14.29 -63.49 -12.38
C GLU A 58 13.49 -63.17 -11.11
N ARG A 59 13.95 -62.24 -10.25
CA ARG A 59 13.27 -61.94 -8.96
C ARG A 59 12.91 -60.47 -8.71
N MET A 60 13.21 -59.57 -9.63
CA MET A 60 12.71 -58.19 -9.53
C MET A 60 11.39 -58.10 -10.29
N ASN A 61 10.30 -57.87 -9.56
CA ASN A 61 9.01 -57.53 -10.13
C ASN A 61 9.10 -56.11 -10.71
N PHE A 62 9.68 -55.99 -11.90
CA PHE A 62 9.72 -54.76 -12.67
C PHE A 62 8.26 -54.42 -13.00
N GLY A 63 7.73 -53.36 -12.41
CA GLY A 63 6.32 -53.00 -12.52
C GLY A 63 5.79 -52.96 -13.97
N PRO A 64 4.47 -52.88 -14.14
CA PRO A 64 3.80 -53.14 -15.42
C PRO A 64 4.18 -52.14 -16.52
N SER A 65 4.65 -50.93 -16.17
CA SER A 65 5.07 -49.89 -17.13
C SER A 65 6.59 -49.71 -17.19
N GLU A 66 7.10 -49.21 -18.32
CA GLU A 66 8.52 -48.84 -18.48
C GLU A 66 9.00 -47.86 -17.38
N THR A 67 8.16 -46.89 -17.04
CA THR A 67 8.40 -45.92 -15.95
C THR A 67 8.61 -46.63 -14.62
N ASP A 68 7.78 -47.63 -14.29
CA ASP A 68 7.93 -48.37 -13.04
C ASP A 68 9.26 -49.13 -12.96
N ARG A 69 9.77 -49.62 -14.11
CA ARG A 69 11.07 -50.29 -14.16
C ARG A 69 12.22 -49.34 -13.86
N CYS A 70 12.19 -48.13 -14.42
CA CYS A 70 13.20 -47.09 -14.16
C CYS A 70 13.19 -46.67 -12.68
N LEU A 71 11.98 -46.53 -12.11
CA LEU A 71 11.77 -46.13 -10.73
C LEU A 71 12.17 -47.21 -9.70
N VAL A 72 12.42 -48.46 -10.09
CA VAL A 72 13.02 -49.46 -9.17
C VAL A 72 14.37 -48.98 -8.64
N CYS A 73 15.20 -48.39 -9.52
CA CYS A 73 16.50 -47.87 -9.13
C CYS A 73 16.46 -46.35 -8.89
N HIS A 74 15.89 -45.59 -9.84
CA HIS A 74 15.84 -44.13 -9.74
C HIS A 74 14.83 -43.64 -8.69
N GLY A 75 13.85 -44.45 -8.29
CA GLY A 75 12.91 -44.10 -7.22
C GLY A 75 13.51 -44.20 -5.81
N MET A 76 14.72 -44.76 -5.67
CA MET A 76 15.39 -44.87 -4.38
C MET A 76 15.81 -43.47 -3.88
N PRO A 77 15.48 -43.09 -2.63
CA PRO A 77 15.95 -41.84 -2.05
C PRO A 77 17.48 -41.75 -2.07
N ALA A 78 18.01 -40.61 -2.50
CA ALA A 78 19.45 -40.36 -2.56
C ALA A 78 20.22 -41.43 -3.36
N PHE A 79 19.76 -41.72 -4.59
CA PHE A 79 20.48 -42.58 -5.52
C PHE A 79 21.71 -41.85 -6.07
N LEU A 80 22.80 -41.89 -5.30
CA LEU A 80 24.03 -41.18 -5.57
C LEU A 80 24.95 -42.01 -6.46
N VAL A 81 25.31 -41.47 -7.63
CA VAL A 81 26.28 -42.07 -8.54
C VAL A 81 27.49 -41.16 -8.69
N ARG A 82 28.70 -41.71 -8.50
CA ARG A 82 29.93 -41.00 -8.79
C ARG A 82 30.18 -41.01 -10.29
N ASP A 83 30.16 -39.83 -10.89
CA ASP A 83 30.49 -39.66 -12.31
C ASP A 83 31.95 -40.07 -12.56
N SER A 84 32.17 -40.96 -13.52
CA SER A 84 33.49 -41.52 -13.80
C SER A 84 34.48 -40.51 -14.39
N LEU A 85 34.02 -39.41 -15.00
CA LEU A 85 34.86 -38.36 -15.58
C LEU A 85 35.15 -37.22 -14.60
N SER A 86 34.11 -36.54 -14.14
CA SER A 86 34.20 -35.37 -13.27
C SER A 86 34.51 -35.73 -11.82
N ARG A 87 34.45 -37.03 -11.48
CA ARG A 87 34.50 -37.56 -10.11
C ARG A 87 33.42 -36.98 -9.18
N ALA A 88 32.52 -36.15 -9.70
CA ALA A 88 31.45 -35.52 -8.94
C ALA A 88 30.40 -36.58 -8.59
N VAL A 89 29.93 -36.55 -7.35
CA VAL A 89 28.77 -37.33 -6.93
C VAL A 89 27.52 -36.61 -7.41
N ARG A 90 26.63 -37.33 -8.09
CA ARG A 90 25.36 -36.80 -8.59
C ARG A 90 24.22 -37.61 -8.00
N ASP A 91 23.20 -36.92 -7.53
CA ASP A 91 21.93 -37.54 -7.16
C ASP A 91 21.12 -37.78 -8.44
N LEU A 92 20.81 -39.05 -8.70
CA LEU A 92 19.98 -39.51 -9.81
C LEU A 92 18.60 -39.97 -9.33
N SER A 93 18.23 -39.66 -8.09
CA SER A 93 16.91 -40.00 -7.57
C SER A 93 15.80 -39.17 -8.23
N VAL A 94 14.66 -39.83 -8.44
CA VAL A 94 13.44 -39.29 -9.00
C VAL A 94 12.29 -39.74 -8.12
N ASP A 95 11.58 -38.78 -7.53
CA ASP A 95 10.36 -39.08 -6.78
C ASP A 95 9.27 -39.52 -7.76
N GLY A 96 8.98 -40.83 -7.78
CA GLY A 96 8.01 -41.42 -8.70
C GLY A 96 6.58 -40.90 -8.52
N ALA A 97 6.19 -40.53 -7.30
CA ALA A 97 4.86 -39.97 -7.05
C ALA A 97 4.76 -38.54 -7.61
N VAL A 98 5.81 -37.72 -7.39
CA VAL A 98 5.87 -36.37 -7.94
C VAL A 98 5.97 -36.40 -9.47
N PHE A 99 6.75 -37.31 -10.04
CA PHE A 99 6.86 -37.47 -11.49
C PHE A 99 5.51 -37.80 -12.13
N ARG A 100 4.80 -38.80 -11.60
CA ARG A 100 3.47 -39.19 -12.11
C ARG A 100 2.43 -38.06 -12.01
N ALA A 101 2.57 -37.17 -11.02
CA ALA A 101 1.71 -35.99 -10.86
C ALA A 101 2.12 -34.79 -11.74
N SER A 102 3.28 -34.84 -12.40
CA SER A 102 3.79 -33.78 -13.27
C SER A 102 3.09 -33.78 -14.63
N VAL A 103 3.31 -32.72 -15.43
CA VAL A 103 2.81 -32.67 -16.82
C VAL A 103 3.45 -33.73 -17.72
N HIS A 104 4.60 -34.29 -17.30
CA HIS A 104 5.31 -35.34 -18.02
C HIS A 104 5.01 -36.74 -17.46
N GLY A 105 4.15 -36.89 -16.45
CA GLY A 105 3.77 -38.20 -15.90
C GLY A 105 3.27 -39.22 -16.93
N PRO A 106 2.54 -38.82 -17.99
CA PRO A 106 2.15 -39.71 -19.08
C PRO A 106 3.27 -40.09 -20.06
N VAL A 107 4.45 -39.48 -19.96
CA VAL A 107 5.60 -39.72 -20.85
C VAL A 107 6.49 -40.80 -20.22
N PRO A 108 6.78 -41.91 -20.91
CA PRO A 108 7.74 -42.89 -20.40
C PRO A 108 9.15 -42.30 -20.35
N CYS A 109 10.02 -42.81 -19.47
CA CYS A 109 11.36 -42.26 -19.28
C CYS A 109 12.19 -42.28 -20.58
N THR A 110 12.14 -43.34 -21.39
CA THR A 110 12.81 -43.38 -22.70
C THR A 110 12.21 -42.43 -23.74
N GLY A 111 10.98 -41.94 -23.50
CA GLY A 111 10.37 -40.90 -24.33
C GLY A 111 11.13 -39.58 -24.30
N CYS A 112 11.90 -39.33 -23.24
CA CYS A 112 12.80 -38.18 -23.11
C CYS A 112 14.28 -38.61 -23.15
N HIS A 113 14.60 -39.75 -22.53
CA HIS A 113 15.93 -40.39 -22.53
C HIS A 113 16.05 -41.42 -23.65
N ALA A 114 15.81 -41.01 -24.89
CA ALA A 114 15.75 -41.89 -26.06
C ALA A 114 17.06 -42.63 -26.36
N GLU A 115 18.17 -42.17 -25.77
CA GLU A 115 19.46 -42.82 -25.82
C GLU A 115 19.53 -44.13 -25.00
N VAL A 116 18.63 -44.32 -24.04
CA VAL A 116 18.63 -45.47 -23.13
C VAL A 116 17.88 -46.63 -23.78
N ARG A 117 18.62 -47.69 -24.16
CA ARG A 117 18.09 -48.86 -24.89
C ARG A 117 18.20 -50.18 -24.14
N ALA A 118 18.89 -50.23 -23.01
CA ALA A 118 19.13 -51.44 -22.22
C ALA A 118 19.22 -51.12 -20.72
N TRP A 119 19.07 -52.12 -19.85
CA TRP A 119 19.07 -51.95 -18.40
C TRP A 119 19.88 -53.09 -17.75
N PRO A 120 20.85 -52.82 -16.85
CA PRO A 120 21.43 -51.52 -16.49
C PRO A 120 22.04 -50.80 -17.70
N HIS A 121 21.90 -49.48 -17.79
CA HIS A 121 22.46 -48.70 -18.89
C HIS A 121 23.77 -48.00 -18.51
N GLU A 122 24.67 -47.94 -19.48
CA GLU A 122 25.71 -46.93 -19.53
C GLU A 122 25.25 -45.78 -20.42
N LEU A 123 25.51 -44.53 -20.00
CA LEU A 123 25.14 -43.37 -20.81
C LEU A 123 26.15 -43.18 -21.94
N PRO A 124 25.70 -42.98 -23.19
CA PRO A 124 26.59 -42.70 -24.31
C PRO A 124 27.43 -41.43 -24.07
N ARG A 125 28.61 -41.39 -24.70
CA ARG A 125 29.58 -40.28 -24.59
C ARG A 125 29.67 -39.55 -25.94
N PRO A 126 29.39 -38.24 -26.01
CA PRO A 126 28.96 -37.33 -24.94
C PRO A 126 27.51 -37.59 -24.48
N ARG A 127 27.21 -37.28 -23.22
CA ARG A 127 25.87 -37.45 -22.66
C ARG A 127 24.88 -36.53 -23.38
N PRO A 128 23.86 -37.06 -24.08
CA PRO A 128 22.83 -36.22 -24.67
C PRO A 128 22.05 -35.49 -23.56
N ARG A 129 21.69 -34.23 -23.83
CA ARG A 129 20.80 -33.47 -22.94
C ARG A 129 19.38 -33.61 -23.43
N VAL A 130 18.45 -33.88 -22.52
CA VAL A 130 17.02 -33.77 -22.79
C VAL A 130 16.69 -32.28 -22.99
N GLY A 131 16.37 -31.90 -24.23
CA GLY A 131 15.91 -30.56 -24.58
C GLY A 131 14.38 -30.49 -24.58
N CYS A 132 13.81 -29.33 -24.24
CA CYS A 132 12.35 -29.13 -24.27
C CYS A 132 11.80 -28.94 -25.70
N ASP A 133 12.66 -28.61 -26.66
CA ASP A 133 12.35 -28.51 -28.10
C ASP A 133 12.48 -29.85 -28.84
N ALA A 134 12.90 -30.91 -28.15
CA ALA A 134 13.02 -32.24 -28.72
C ALA A 134 11.65 -32.93 -28.89
N ASP A 135 11.66 -33.96 -29.72
CA ASP A 135 10.48 -34.72 -30.12
C ASP A 135 10.15 -35.73 -29.04
N CYS A 136 9.24 -35.37 -28.13
CA CYS A 136 8.71 -36.32 -27.17
C CYS A 136 7.61 -37.17 -27.84
N HIS A 137 7.55 -38.47 -27.55
CA HIS A 137 6.48 -39.36 -28.05
C HIS A 137 5.07 -39.06 -27.49
N ALA A 138 4.90 -37.97 -26.74
CA ALA A 138 3.62 -37.48 -26.28
C ALA A 138 2.81 -36.88 -27.44
N ARG A 139 1.49 -37.10 -27.44
CA ARG A 139 0.56 -36.45 -28.36
C ARG A 139 -0.39 -35.54 -27.59
N ASP A 140 -0.74 -34.40 -28.17
CA ASP A 140 -1.78 -33.53 -27.62
C ASP A 140 -3.18 -34.15 -27.81
N ARG A 141 -4.23 -33.43 -27.40
CA ARG A 141 -5.62 -33.90 -27.51
C ARG A 141 -6.06 -34.11 -28.96
N GLU A 142 -5.38 -33.47 -29.90
CA GLU A 142 -5.61 -33.56 -31.34
C GLU A 142 -4.69 -34.59 -32.02
N GLY A 143 -3.93 -35.38 -31.24
CA GLY A 143 -3.07 -36.43 -31.74
C GLY A 143 -1.74 -35.93 -32.33
N ARG A 144 -1.37 -34.66 -32.18
CA ARG A 144 -0.12 -34.10 -32.72
C ARG A 144 1.04 -34.28 -31.74
N PRO A 145 2.29 -34.54 -32.20
CA PRO A 145 3.44 -34.63 -31.32
C PRO A 145 3.62 -33.36 -30.48
N VAL A 146 3.77 -33.52 -29.16
CA VAL A 146 4.00 -32.41 -28.24
C VAL A 146 5.47 -32.01 -28.29
N ARG A 147 5.73 -30.76 -28.68
CA ARG A 147 7.07 -30.15 -28.70
C ARG A 147 6.94 -28.72 -28.23
N HIS A 148 7.96 -28.21 -27.54
CA HIS A 148 7.98 -26.81 -27.12
C HIS A 148 8.77 -25.92 -28.09
N THR A 149 8.88 -26.29 -29.38
CA THR A 149 9.70 -25.58 -30.37
C THR A 149 9.34 -24.10 -30.46
N THR A 150 8.04 -23.77 -30.48
CA THR A 150 7.56 -22.39 -30.48
C THR A 150 7.94 -21.66 -29.19
N GLN A 151 7.70 -22.28 -28.02
CA GLN A 151 7.99 -21.68 -26.72
C GLN A 151 9.49 -21.46 -26.51
N VAL A 152 10.32 -22.40 -26.98
CA VAL A 152 11.79 -22.30 -26.96
C VAL A 152 12.25 -21.18 -27.91
N ALA A 153 11.70 -21.11 -29.12
CA ALA A 153 12.00 -20.02 -30.06
C ALA A 153 11.61 -18.65 -29.48
N ASP A 154 10.45 -18.55 -28.85
CA ASP A 154 9.97 -17.36 -28.17
C ASP A 154 10.86 -16.96 -26.99
N PHE A 155 11.24 -17.94 -26.15
CA PHE A 155 12.14 -17.70 -25.02
C PHE A 155 13.53 -17.23 -25.47
N ARG A 156 14.03 -17.74 -26.61
CA ARG A 156 15.29 -17.27 -27.22
C ARG A 156 15.22 -15.82 -27.68
N ARG A 157 14.03 -15.28 -27.99
CA ARG A 157 13.86 -13.87 -28.36
C ARG A 157 13.89 -12.93 -27.16
N GLY A 158 13.48 -13.43 -25.98
CA GLY A 158 13.40 -12.64 -24.75
C GLY A 158 14.74 -12.29 -24.11
N VAL A 159 14.69 -11.40 -23.12
CA VAL A 159 15.86 -10.95 -22.33
C VAL A 159 16.40 -12.05 -21.41
N HIS A 160 15.59 -13.07 -21.11
CA HIS A 160 15.97 -14.23 -20.27
C HIS A 160 16.63 -15.37 -21.04
N ARG A 161 16.84 -15.25 -22.36
CA ARG A 161 17.45 -16.29 -23.20
C ARG A 161 18.79 -16.84 -22.72
N GLY A 162 19.50 -16.09 -21.87
CA GLY A 162 20.77 -16.53 -21.27
C GLY A 162 20.66 -17.84 -20.49
N GLY A 163 19.48 -18.16 -19.92
CA GLY A 163 19.26 -19.40 -19.18
C GLY A 163 19.39 -20.63 -20.07
N LEU A 164 18.88 -20.57 -21.31
CA LEU A 164 19.03 -21.64 -22.30
C LEU A 164 20.49 -21.86 -22.74
N ALA A 165 21.33 -20.82 -22.61
CA ALA A 165 22.77 -20.92 -22.86
C ALA A 165 23.58 -21.36 -21.62
N GLY A 166 22.91 -21.84 -20.56
CA GLY A 166 23.55 -22.33 -19.34
C GLY A 166 24.03 -21.24 -18.38
N ARG A 167 23.61 -19.98 -18.56
CA ARG A 167 23.96 -18.89 -17.64
C ARG A 167 23.08 -18.98 -16.40
N ARG A 168 23.64 -19.50 -15.30
CA ARG A 168 22.95 -19.71 -14.00
C ARG A 168 22.23 -18.46 -13.44
N GLU A 169 22.69 -17.27 -13.79
CA GLU A 169 22.11 -15.99 -13.35
C GLU A 169 20.81 -15.61 -14.09
N SER A 170 20.46 -16.34 -15.15
CA SER A 170 19.28 -16.10 -15.98
C SER A 170 18.33 -17.28 -15.84
N PRO A 171 17.02 -17.05 -15.65
CA PRO A 171 16.07 -18.15 -15.54
C PRO A 171 15.99 -18.93 -16.86
N ASP A 172 15.70 -20.21 -16.74
CA ASP A 172 15.40 -21.13 -17.84
C ASP A 172 13.98 -21.70 -17.69
N CYS A 173 13.63 -22.68 -18.52
CA CYS A 173 12.30 -23.30 -18.49
C CYS A 173 11.97 -23.93 -17.13
N LEU A 174 12.96 -24.57 -16.49
CA LEU A 174 12.80 -25.28 -15.23
C LEU A 174 12.70 -24.29 -14.05
N THR A 175 13.41 -23.17 -14.13
CA THR A 175 13.29 -22.09 -13.14
C THR A 175 11.83 -21.64 -12.96
N CYS A 176 11.04 -21.59 -14.05
CA CYS A 176 9.64 -21.15 -14.01
C CYS A 176 8.62 -22.29 -13.89
N HIS A 177 8.86 -23.44 -14.53
CA HIS A 177 7.88 -24.54 -14.56
C HIS A 177 8.16 -25.65 -13.54
N GLY A 178 9.28 -25.66 -12.83
CA GLY A 178 9.58 -26.62 -11.76
C GLY A 178 11.07 -26.99 -11.72
N ALA A 179 11.61 -27.23 -10.53
CA ALA A 179 13.05 -27.39 -10.27
C ALA A 179 13.79 -28.33 -11.23
N ASP A 180 13.09 -29.36 -11.74
CA ASP A 180 13.58 -30.26 -12.79
C ASP A 180 12.44 -30.74 -13.70
N ALA A 181 12.81 -31.40 -14.81
CA ALA A 181 11.87 -31.88 -15.83
C ALA A 181 10.87 -32.94 -15.30
N HIS A 182 11.22 -33.66 -14.23
CA HIS A 182 10.34 -34.65 -13.60
C HIS A 182 9.32 -34.00 -12.67
N ARG A 183 9.54 -32.75 -12.23
CA ARG A 183 8.65 -32.03 -11.31
C ARG A 183 7.94 -30.85 -11.99
N THR A 184 7.92 -30.85 -13.33
CA THR A 184 7.34 -29.76 -14.13
C THR A 184 5.83 -29.66 -13.91
N ARG A 185 5.38 -28.47 -13.49
CA ARG A 185 3.99 -28.11 -13.24
C ARG A 185 3.47 -27.22 -14.38
N PRO A 186 2.18 -27.28 -14.71
CA PRO A 186 1.60 -26.33 -15.63
C PRO A 186 1.43 -24.97 -14.94
N VAL A 187 2.06 -23.92 -15.48
CA VAL A 187 1.99 -22.55 -14.92
C VAL A 187 0.72 -21.81 -15.34
N LYS A 188 0.24 -22.01 -16.57
CA LYS A 188 -0.90 -21.25 -17.11
C LYS A 188 -2.22 -21.72 -16.50
N GLY A 189 -2.96 -20.77 -15.90
CA GLY A 189 -4.33 -20.99 -15.40
C GLY A 189 -4.43 -21.67 -14.04
N ARG A 190 -3.32 -22.06 -13.40
CA ARG A 190 -3.30 -22.63 -12.05
C ARG A 190 -2.70 -21.71 -10.98
N LEU A 191 -1.77 -20.82 -11.36
CA LEU A 191 -1.15 -19.90 -10.40
C LEU A 191 -2.02 -18.67 -10.16
N SER A 192 -2.26 -18.38 -8.90
CA SER A 192 -2.78 -17.10 -8.43
C SER A 192 -1.84 -15.95 -8.84
N PRO A 193 -2.34 -14.71 -8.99
CA PRO A 193 -1.48 -13.55 -9.26
C PRO A 193 -0.34 -13.40 -8.26
N ALA A 194 -0.55 -13.74 -6.98
CA ALA A 194 0.48 -13.71 -5.95
C ALA A 194 1.61 -14.70 -6.23
N GLU A 195 1.29 -15.94 -6.62
CA GLU A 195 2.28 -16.94 -7.02
C GLU A 195 3.03 -16.52 -8.29
N ARG A 196 2.34 -15.90 -9.26
CA ARG A 196 2.99 -15.37 -10.48
C ARG A 196 3.98 -14.25 -10.17
N VAL A 197 3.65 -13.34 -9.25
CA VAL A 197 4.59 -12.32 -8.75
C VAL A 197 5.77 -12.98 -8.03
N ALA A 198 5.52 -14.02 -7.21
CA ALA A 198 6.54 -14.74 -6.47
C ALA A 198 7.52 -15.53 -7.38
N LEU A 199 7.15 -15.84 -8.63
CA LEU A 199 8.08 -16.41 -9.61
C LEU A 199 9.14 -15.41 -10.07
N CYS A 200 8.75 -14.15 -10.27
CA CYS A 200 9.64 -13.11 -10.80
C CYS A 200 10.45 -12.41 -9.71
N ALA A 201 9.82 -12.19 -8.54
CA ALA A 201 10.37 -11.37 -7.46
C ALA A 201 11.76 -11.80 -6.98
N PRO A 202 12.10 -13.10 -6.78
CA PRO A 202 13.39 -13.49 -6.21
C PRO A 202 14.62 -12.99 -7.00
N CYS A 203 14.51 -12.94 -8.33
CA CYS A 203 15.58 -12.40 -9.17
C CYS A 203 15.46 -10.88 -9.36
N HIS A 204 14.23 -10.36 -9.48
CA HIS A 204 13.99 -8.94 -9.77
C HIS A 204 14.09 -8.03 -8.55
N ASP A 205 14.01 -8.58 -7.34
CA ASP A 205 14.26 -7.89 -6.07
C ASP A 205 15.75 -7.92 -5.67
N ASP A 206 16.56 -8.76 -6.32
CA ASP A 206 18.01 -8.76 -6.12
C ASP A 206 18.64 -7.56 -6.84
N HIS A 207 18.92 -6.53 -6.06
CA HIS A 207 19.49 -5.29 -6.54
C HIS A 207 20.85 -5.46 -7.22
N VAL A 208 21.68 -6.39 -6.73
CA VAL A 208 23.03 -6.62 -7.28
C VAL A 208 22.91 -7.34 -8.61
N ARG A 209 22.11 -8.41 -8.67
CA ARG A 209 21.87 -9.18 -9.90
C ARG A 209 21.24 -8.31 -10.98
N MET A 210 20.23 -7.50 -10.65
CA MET A 210 19.55 -6.64 -11.63
C MET A 210 20.47 -5.53 -12.15
N ALA A 211 21.24 -4.87 -11.26
CA ALA A 211 22.19 -3.84 -11.65
C ALA A 211 23.27 -4.37 -12.60
N ALA A 212 23.82 -5.56 -12.33
CA ALA A 212 24.81 -6.22 -13.19
C ALA A 212 24.29 -6.49 -14.61
N ARG A 213 22.97 -6.57 -14.79
CA ARG A 213 22.31 -6.80 -16.09
C ARG A 213 21.67 -5.55 -16.69
N ARG A 214 21.90 -4.37 -16.10
CA ARG A 214 21.29 -3.09 -16.51
C ARG A 214 19.76 -3.15 -16.52
N VAL A 215 19.20 -3.94 -15.61
CA VAL A 215 17.76 -3.95 -15.31
C VAL A 215 17.55 -3.06 -14.09
N ASP A 216 16.50 -2.24 -14.10
CA ASP A 216 16.21 -1.34 -13.00
C ASP A 216 15.90 -2.14 -11.73
N PRO A 217 16.75 -2.08 -10.68
CA PRO A 217 16.65 -2.97 -9.54
C PRO A 217 15.48 -2.62 -8.61
N GLY A 218 14.78 -1.51 -8.81
CA GLY A 218 13.61 -1.19 -8.00
C GLY A 218 12.30 -1.16 -8.79
N ALA A 219 12.27 -1.75 -9.98
CA ALA A 219 11.04 -1.95 -10.74
C ALA A 219 10.03 -2.81 -9.97
N ALA A 220 10.48 -3.93 -9.39
CA ALA A 220 9.63 -4.84 -8.63
C ALA A 220 9.05 -4.19 -7.36
N ALA A 221 9.87 -3.46 -6.60
CA ALA A 221 9.40 -2.67 -5.46
C ALA A 221 8.35 -1.61 -5.88
N SER A 222 8.56 -0.93 -7.02
CA SER A 222 7.60 0.07 -7.51
C SER A 222 6.28 -0.56 -7.98
N TYR A 223 6.32 -1.77 -8.55
CA TYR A 223 5.10 -2.54 -8.84
C TYR A 223 4.37 -2.91 -7.55
N ARG A 224 5.09 -3.40 -6.52
CA ARG A 224 4.50 -3.73 -5.21
C ARG A 224 3.85 -2.52 -4.54
N ALA A 225 4.38 -1.32 -4.77
CA ALA A 225 3.80 -0.06 -4.28
C ALA A 225 2.54 0.40 -5.07
N SER A 226 2.36 -0.07 -6.30
CA SER A 226 1.20 0.24 -7.15
C SER A 226 -0.09 -0.38 -6.63
N PHE A 227 -1.24 0.08 -7.15
CA PHE A 227 -2.53 -0.52 -6.80
C PHE A 227 -2.62 -2.01 -7.17
N HIS A 228 -2.06 -2.43 -8.33
CA HIS A 228 -2.06 -3.83 -8.72
C HIS A 228 -1.26 -4.69 -7.74
N GLY A 229 -0.03 -4.29 -7.41
CA GLY A 229 0.80 -5.04 -6.45
C GLY A 229 0.16 -5.14 -5.06
N LYS A 230 -0.44 -4.05 -4.59
CA LYS A 230 -1.21 -4.04 -3.32
C LYS A 230 -2.44 -4.93 -3.38
N ALA A 231 -3.19 -4.89 -4.47
CA ALA A 231 -4.37 -5.73 -4.66
C ALA A 231 -4.01 -7.22 -4.71
N VAL A 232 -2.93 -7.58 -5.40
CA VAL A 232 -2.38 -8.94 -5.40
C VAL A 232 -2.00 -9.38 -3.99
N ARG A 233 -1.34 -8.51 -3.21
CA ARG A 233 -1.00 -8.78 -1.81
C ARG A 233 -2.24 -9.05 -0.94
N PHE A 234 -3.34 -8.34 -1.19
CA PHE A 234 -4.62 -8.59 -0.51
C PHE A 234 -5.43 -9.75 -1.13
N GLY A 235 -4.80 -10.61 -1.93
CA GLY A 235 -5.42 -11.83 -2.47
C GLY A 235 -6.32 -11.61 -3.69
N SER A 236 -6.22 -10.47 -4.37
CA SER A 236 -7.02 -10.24 -5.58
C SER A 236 -6.63 -11.22 -6.69
N MET A 237 -7.61 -11.98 -7.17
CA MET A 237 -7.46 -12.87 -8.32
C MET A 237 -7.60 -12.15 -9.67
N ARG A 238 -7.97 -10.86 -9.66
CA ARG A 238 -8.21 -10.05 -10.85
C ARG A 238 -7.12 -9.01 -11.13
N ALA A 239 -6.31 -8.68 -10.13
CA ALA A 239 -5.24 -7.71 -10.29
C ALA A 239 -4.12 -8.26 -11.17
N ALA A 240 -3.57 -7.41 -12.02
CA ALA A 240 -2.48 -7.78 -12.93
C ALA A 240 -1.19 -8.09 -12.15
N ALA A 241 -0.57 -9.22 -12.46
CA ALA A 241 0.77 -9.63 -12.07
C ALA A 241 1.82 -9.13 -13.09
N CYS A 242 3.10 -9.39 -12.84
CA CYS A 242 4.20 -8.95 -13.71
C CYS A 242 4.04 -9.46 -15.14
N ASP A 243 3.64 -10.73 -15.31
CA ASP A 243 3.54 -11.42 -16.58
C ASP A 243 2.36 -10.95 -17.44
N ASP A 244 1.29 -10.43 -16.81
CA ASP A 244 0.14 -9.89 -17.53
C ASP A 244 0.55 -8.70 -18.42
N CYS A 245 1.53 -7.90 -17.97
CA CYS A 245 2.09 -6.81 -18.75
C CYS A 245 3.34 -7.22 -19.53
N HIS A 246 4.30 -7.91 -18.91
CA HIS A 246 5.62 -8.19 -19.50
C HIS A 246 5.68 -9.43 -20.41
N GLY A 247 4.68 -10.32 -20.34
CA GLY A 247 4.68 -11.62 -21.00
C GLY A 247 5.40 -12.70 -20.18
N VAL A 248 5.41 -13.93 -20.71
CA VAL A 248 5.98 -15.12 -20.05
C VAL A 248 7.16 -15.70 -20.83
N HIS A 249 6.91 -16.15 -22.07
CA HIS A 249 7.94 -16.75 -22.93
C HIS A 249 8.59 -15.74 -23.86
N VAL A 250 7.98 -14.57 -24.08
CA VAL A 250 8.59 -13.46 -24.84
C VAL A 250 8.61 -12.22 -23.97
N VAL A 251 9.60 -12.16 -23.07
CA VAL A 251 9.83 -10.96 -22.24
C VAL A 251 10.86 -10.08 -22.93
N LEU A 252 10.41 -8.98 -23.52
CA LEU A 252 11.26 -8.00 -24.20
C LEU A 252 11.57 -6.81 -23.29
N ALA A 253 12.73 -6.19 -23.47
CA ALA A 253 13.10 -4.97 -22.75
C ALA A 253 12.08 -3.85 -23.04
N SER A 254 11.77 -3.00 -22.06
CA SER A 254 10.76 -1.92 -22.22
C SER A 254 11.08 -0.89 -23.31
N ARG A 255 12.36 -0.77 -23.69
CA ARG A 255 12.84 0.07 -24.79
C ARG A 255 12.62 -0.54 -26.18
N ASP A 256 12.35 -1.84 -26.26
CA ASP A 256 12.06 -2.52 -27.51
C ASP A 256 10.64 -2.15 -27.97
N THR A 257 10.47 -1.65 -29.18
CA THR A 257 9.17 -1.26 -29.74
C THR A 257 8.20 -2.44 -29.89
N ALA A 258 8.73 -3.67 -29.95
CA ALA A 258 7.92 -4.88 -29.94
C ALA A 258 7.47 -5.30 -28.53
N SER A 259 8.04 -4.73 -27.47
CA SER A 259 7.65 -5.04 -26.09
C SER A 259 6.22 -4.58 -25.79
N THR A 260 5.44 -5.45 -25.13
CA THR A 260 4.09 -5.13 -24.64
C THR A 260 4.09 -3.99 -23.62
N VAL A 261 5.21 -3.75 -22.96
CA VAL A 261 5.40 -2.63 -22.01
C VAL A 261 6.13 -1.43 -22.62
N SER A 262 6.28 -1.39 -23.95
CA SER A 262 6.82 -0.22 -24.64
C SER A 262 5.81 0.93 -24.66
N PRO A 263 6.25 2.20 -24.67
CA PRO A 263 5.34 3.35 -24.69
C PRO A 263 4.30 3.33 -25.83
N ALA A 264 4.65 2.72 -26.97
CA ALA A 264 3.77 2.59 -28.13
C ALA A 264 2.72 1.48 -27.97
N ARG A 265 3.04 0.38 -27.26
CA ARG A 265 2.14 -0.77 -27.09
C ARG A 265 1.36 -0.76 -25.78
N LEU A 266 1.75 0.07 -24.81
CA LEU A 266 1.02 0.26 -23.55
C LEU A 266 -0.50 0.43 -23.71
N PRO A 267 -1.03 1.23 -24.67
CA PRO A 267 -2.47 1.36 -24.84
C PRO A 267 -3.15 0.03 -25.17
N ALA A 268 -2.54 -0.79 -26.03
CA ALA A 268 -3.04 -2.12 -26.35
C ALA A 268 -2.90 -3.11 -25.19
N THR A 269 -1.84 -2.98 -24.38
CA THR A 269 -1.63 -3.84 -23.21
C THR A 269 -2.59 -3.52 -22.07
N CYS A 270 -2.78 -2.24 -21.75
CA CYS A 270 -3.72 -1.79 -20.73
C CYS A 270 -5.18 -1.94 -21.20
N GLY A 271 -5.43 -1.68 -22.49
CA GLY A 271 -6.74 -1.71 -23.14
C GLY A 271 -7.29 -3.10 -23.46
N ARG A 272 -6.64 -4.17 -22.99
CA ARG A 272 -7.22 -5.52 -23.08
C ARG A 272 -8.56 -5.55 -22.36
N ARG A 273 -9.52 -6.28 -22.93
CA ARG A 273 -10.91 -6.39 -22.43
C ARG A 273 -11.00 -6.75 -20.94
N ASP A 274 -10.09 -7.59 -20.46
CA ASP A 274 -10.09 -8.08 -19.07
C ASP A 274 -9.29 -7.17 -18.10
N CYS A 275 -8.77 -6.04 -18.59
CA CYS A 275 -8.00 -5.06 -17.83
C CYS A 275 -8.73 -3.72 -17.75
N HIS A 276 -8.48 -2.81 -18.71
CA HIS A 276 -9.07 -1.49 -18.75
C HIS A 276 -9.68 -1.23 -20.13
N ASP A 277 -10.89 -1.77 -20.33
CA ASP A 277 -11.61 -1.58 -21.59
C ASP A 277 -11.76 -0.09 -21.95
N GLY A 278 -11.49 0.24 -23.21
CA GLY A 278 -11.45 1.63 -23.69
C GLY A 278 -10.27 2.48 -23.19
N ALA A 279 -9.22 1.90 -22.60
CA ALA A 279 -8.02 2.64 -22.21
C ALA A 279 -7.32 3.29 -23.40
N GLY A 280 -7.25 4.62 -23.37
CA GLY A 280 -6.55 5.43 -24.35
C GLY A 280 -5.08 5.64 -24.01
N PRO A 281 -4.34 6.34 -24.89
CA PRO A 281 -2.90 6.46 -24.75
C PRO A 281 -2.43 7.24 -23.53
N SER A 282 -3.18 8.24 -23.09
CA SER A 282 -2.85 9.04 -21.90
C SER A 282 -2.98 8.21 -20.61
N PHE A 283 -4.09 7.50 -20.44
CA PHE A 283 -4.29 6.56 -19.33
C PHE A 283 -3.15 5.52 -19.24
N ALA A 284 -2.88 4.83 -20.36
CA ALA A 284 -1.94 3.72 -20.39
C ALA A 284 -0.50 4.17 -20.12
N ARG A 285 -0.15 5.39 -20.56
CA ARG A 285 1.18 5.98 -20.31
C ARG A 285 1.30 6.67 -18.97
N SER A 286 0.27 6.65 -18.11
CA SER A 286 0.35 7.32 -16.81
C SER A 286 1.49 6.84 -15.92
N GLY A 287 1.92 5.59 -16.10
CA GLY A 287 2.97 4.98 -15.29
C GLY A 287 2.47 4.57 -13.90
N ALA A 288 1.15 4.48 -13.69
CA ALA A 288 0.56 4.11 -12.40
C ALA A 288 1.08 2.78 -11.82
N ALA A 289 1.47 1.82 -12.68
CA ALA A 289 2.03 0.54 -12.27
C ALA A 289 3.50 0.62 -11.76
N HIS A 290 4.22 1.68 -12.08
CA HIS A 290 5.59 1.93 -11.62
C HIS A 290 5.79 3.43 -11.31
N LEU A 291 4.88 4.00 -10.50
CA LEU A 291 4.75 5.44 -10.34
C LEU A 291 6.03 6.08 -9.79
N ASP A 292 6.70 5.46 -8.82
CA ASP A 292 7.94 6.00 -8.23
C ASP A 292 9.04 6.23 -9.29
N ARG A 293 9.08 5.33 -10.28
CA ARG A 293 10.04 5.43 -11.40
C ARG A 293 9.65 6.56 -12.34
N ARG A 294 8.36 6.77 -12.55
CA ARG A 294 7.85 7.89 -13.35
C ARG A 294 8.11 9.22 -12.64
N VAL A 295 7.89 9.31 -11.33
CA VAL A 295 8.18 10.49 -10.50
C VAL A 295 9.65 10.88 -10.62
N ALA A 296 10.58 9.91 -10.58
CA ALA A 296 12.01 10.17 -10.72
C ALA A 296 12.44 10.70 -12.11
N ARG A 297 11.63 10.48 -13.15
CA ARG A 297 11.96 10.86 -14.54
C ARG A 297 11.13 12.03 -15.07
N ALA A 298 9.96 12.29 -14.50
CA ALA A 298 9.04 13.32 -14.94
C ALA A 298 9.10 14.53 -13.98
N PRO A 299 9.66 15.69 -14.40
CA PRO A 299 9.86 16.84 -13.52
C PRO A 299 8.59 17.32 -12.83
N LEU A 300 7.45 17.32 -13.53
CA LEU A 300 6.17 17.76 -12.98
C LEU A 300 5.72 16.86 -11.81
N LEU A 301 5.81 15.53 -11.97
CA LEU A 301 5.45 14.58 -10.90
C LEU A 301 6.42 14.65 -9.73
N GLY A 302 7.72 14.81 -10.00
CA GLY A 302 8.75 15.05 -8.99
C GLY A 302 8.47 16.30 -8.16
N LEU A 303 8.10 17.40 -8.82
CA LEU A 303 7.70 18.65 -8.17
C LEU A 303 6.44 18.47 -7.33
N THR A 304 5.39 17.81 -7.87
CA THR A 304 4.16 17.53 -7.11
C THR A 304 4.46 16.74 -5.83
N ALA A 305 5.25 15.67 -5.92
CA ALA A 305 5.63 14.87 -4.75
C ALA A 305 6.44 15.70 -3.73
N ALA A 306 7.40 16.51 -4.20
CA ALA A 306 8.22 17.35 -3.32
C ALA A 306 7.39 18.44 -2.62
N LEU A 307 6.46 19.08 -3.33
CA LEU A 307 5.59 20.11 -2.75
C LEU A 307 4.65 19.52 -1.70
N LEU A 308 4.02 18.37 -1.98
CA LEU A 308 3.13 17.70 -1.01
C LEU A 308 3.90 17.22 0.23
N ALA A 309 5.07 16.60 0.03
CA ALA A 309 5.92 16.16 1.14
C ALA A 309 6.43 17.34 1.98
N GLY A 310 6.86 18.43 1.33
CA GLY A 310 7.32 19.65 1.99
C GLY A 310 6.21 20.33 2.78
N LEU A 311 5.01 20.49 2.17
CA LEU A 311 3.83 21.02 2.84
C LEU A 311 3.44 20.17 4.05
N SER A 312 3.35 18.85 3.87
CA SER A 312 2.98 17.92 4.93
C SER A 312 3.99 17.98 6.09
N GLY A 313 5.29 17.95 5.79
CA GLY A 313 6.34 18.07 6.79
C GLY A 313 6.26 19.39 7.55
N ALA A 314 6.10 20.52 6.84
CA ALA A 314 5.99 21.84 7.46
C ALA A 314 4.77 21.96 8.37
N VAL A 315 3.60 21.47 7.93
CA VAL A 315 2.36 21.48 8.72
C VAL A 315 2.51 20.58 9.94
N LEU A 316 2.98 19.34 9.80
CA LEU A 316 3.10 18.41 10.92
C LEU A 316 4.12 18.86 11.96
N VAL A 317 5.27 19.40 11.53
CA VAL A 317 6.27 19.97 12.45
C VAL A 317 5.71 21.21 13.16
N GLY A 318 5.04 22.11 12.42
CA GLY A 318 4.45 23.32 12.99
C GLY A 318 3.35 23.02 14.01
N LEU A 319 2.38 22.17 13.66
CA LEU A 319 1.28 21.79 14.55
C LEU A 319 1.76 20.94 15.72
N GLY A 320 2.67 19.99 15.48
CA GLY A 320 3.27 19.17 16.53
C GLY A 320 4.06 20.00 17.54
N GLY A 321 4.90 20.92 17.07
CA GLY A 321 5.62 21.87 17.92
C GLY A 321 4.67 22.76 18.73
N PHE A 322 3.59 23.23 18.11
CA PHE A 322 2.57 24.03 18.78
C PHE A 322 1.85 23.23 19.89
N VAL A 323 1.44 21.99 19.62
CA VAL A 323 0.81 21.12 20.62
C VAL A 323 1.78 20.79 21.76
N LEU A 324 3.04 20.49 21.45
CA LEU A 324 4.07 20.22 22.45
C LEU A 324 4.31 21.42 23.38
N LEU A 325 4.36 22.64 22.83
CA LEU A 325 4.48 23.86 23.62
C LEU A 325 3.25 24.11 24.50
N ASP A 326 2.04 23.83 23.99
CA ASP A 326 0.78 23.93 24.74
C ASP A 326 0.75 22.93 25.91
N VAL A 327 1.10 21.66 25.67
CA VAL A 327 1.23 20.62 26.71
C VAL A 327 2.27 21.04 27.75
N ARG A 328 3.48 21.41 27.32
CA ARG A 328 4.57 21.84 28.22
C ARG A 328 4.14 23.01 29.10
N ARG A 329 3.49 24.04 28.54
CA ARG A 329 3.03 25.21 29.29
C ARG A 329 1.97 24.85 30.33
N ARG A 330 1.07 23.92 30.00
CA ARG A 330 -0.02 23.51 30.88
C ARG A 330 0.44 22.58 32.00
N VAL A 331 1.40 21.69 31.72
CA VAL A 331 2.02 20.81 32.73
C VAL A 331 2.93 21.61 33.67
N ALA A 332 3.69 22.59 33.16
CA ALA A 332 4.55 23.46 33.98
C ALA A 332 3.79 24.63 34.65
N GLY A 333 2.48 24.74 34.42
CA GLY A 333 1.66 25.79 35.02
C GLY A 333 1.35 25.49 36.50
N PRO A 334 1.04 26.51 37.31
CA PRO A 334 0.79 26.36 38.75
C PRO A 334 -0.54 25.67 39.09
N ASP A 335 -1.22 25.06 38.13
CA ASP A 335 -2.53 24.41 38.34
C ASP A 335 -2.32 22.98 38.84
N PRO A 336 -2.46 22.70 40.15
CA PRO A 336 -2.08 21.42 40.75
C PRO A 336 -3.01 20.27 40.30
N ALA A 337 -4.16 20.59 39.69
CA ALA A 337 -5.06 19.60 39.09
C ALA A 337 -4.49 18.96 37.81
N LEU A 338 -3.49 19.57 37.18
CA LEU A 338 -2.84 19.08 35.95
C LEU A 338 -1.58 18.25 36.20
N ALA A 339 -1.00 18.32 37.40
CA ALA A 339 0.13 17.49 37.80
C ALA A 339 -0.27 16.02 38.10
N ALA A 340 -1.58 15.71 38.20
CA ALA A 340 -2.07 14.49 38.83
C ALA A 340 -3.08 13.64 38.00
N LEU A 341 -3.21 13.77 36.68
CA LEU A 341 -4.17 12.91 35.93
C LEU A 341 -3.62 12.24 34.66
N PRO A 342 -3.92 10.94 34.45
CA PRO A 342 -4.04 10.39 33.11
C PRO A 342 -5.26 11.03 32.43
N VAL A 343 -5.02 11.59 31.24
CA VAL A 343 -5.86 12.54 30.50
C VAL A 343 -7.17 11.94 29.94
N VAL A 344 -7.47 10.68 30.19
CA VAL A 344 -8.58 9.97 29.55
C VAL A 344 -9.46 9.37 30.65
N LEU A 345 -10.76 9.71 30.64
CA LEU A 345 -11.81 9.21 31.56
C LEU A 345 -11.99 9.96 32.89
N ARG A 346 -12.09 11.29 32.87
CA ARG A 346 -12.92 11.95 33.90
C ARG A 346 -14.37 11.93 33.41
N PRO A 347 -15.30 11.21 34.07
CA PRO A 347 -16.68 11.12 33.62
C PRO A 347 -17.33 12.50 33.56
N VAL A 348 -18.36 12.60 32.71
CA VAL A 348 -19.32 13.69 32.48
C VAL A 348 -20.05 14.17 33.76
N ALA A 349 -19.59 13.80 34.96
CA ALA A 349 -20.22 14.08 36.25
C ALA A 349 -19.66 15.31 36.99
N ALA A 350 -18.81 16.13 36.36
CA ALA A 350 -18.34 17.38 36.93
C ALA A 350 -18.98 18.58 36.22
N HIS A 351 -20.31 18.73 36.42
CA HIS A 351 -21.07 19.99 36.47
C HIS A 351 -22.54 19.65 36.71
N ARG A 352 -22.87 19.39 37.97
CA ARG A 352 -24.25 19.36 38.50
C ARG A 352 -24.53 20.62 39.34
N ALA A 353 -24.08 21.77 38.87
CA ALA A 353 -24.81 23.01 39.14
C ALA A 353 -25.70 23.26 37.92
N PRO A 354 -26.98 23.63 38.06
CA PRO A 354 -27.84 24.00 36.94
C PRO A 354 -27.37 25.34 36.36
N GLU A 355 -26.23 25.33 35.65
CA GLU A 355 -25.81 26.48 34.87
C GLU A 355 -26.72 26.60 33.63
N PRO A 356 -27.16 27.82 33.27
CA PRO A 356 -27.94 28.02 32.07
C PRO A 356 -27.14 27.58 30.83
N LEU A 357 -27.80 26.79 29.98
CA LEU A 357 -27.23 26.30 28.72
C LEU A 357 -27.47 27.32 27.60
N VAL A 358 -26.42 27.60 26.83
CA VAL A 358 -26.46 28.48 25.65
C VAL A 358 -26.44 27.63 24.39
N ALA A 359 -27.35 27.92 23.45
CA ALA A 359 -27.38 27.26 22.15
C ALA A 359 -26.20 27.72 21.28
N ARG A 360 -25.42 26.77 20.77
CA ARG A 360 -24.17 27.02 20.03
C ARG A 360 -24.22 26.56 18.58
N LEU A 361 -24.71 25.35 18.35
CA LEU A 361 -24.76 24.73 17.02
C LEU A 361 -26.20 24.40 16.62
N THR A 362 -26.52 24.70 15.37
CA THR A 362 -27.81 24.30 14.80
C THR A 362 -27.83 22.81 14.49
N LEU A 363 -29.02 22.23 14.34
CA LEU A 363 -29.16 20.84 13.91
C LEU A 363 -28.49 20.59 12.54
N ALA A 364 -28.59 21.54 11.61
CA ALA A 364 -27.96 21.45 10.29
C ALA A 364 -26.42 21.35 10.38
N GLN A 365 -25.80 22.16 11.24
CA GLN A 365 -24.35 22.12 11.46
C GLN A 365 -23.91 20.80 12.10
N ARG A 366 -24.68 20.31 13.08
CA ARG A 366 -24.44 19.02 13.73
C ARG A 366 -24.57 17.85 12.75
N ALA A 367 -25.63 17.85 11.94
CA ALA A 367 -25.86 16.80 10.94
C ALA A 367 -24.72 16.76 9.89
N GLN A 368 -24.29 17.93 9.39
CA GLN A 368 -23.13 18.02 8.49
C GLN A 368 -21.85 17.50 9.17
N HIS A 369 -21.63 17.83 10.45
CA HIS A 369 -20.49 17.34 11.20
C HIS A 369 -20.53 15.82 11.39
N TRP A 370 -21.67 15.23 11.74
CA TRP A 370 -21.79 13.78 11.88
C TRP A 370 -21.58 13.05 10.56
N ALA A 371 -22.12 13.58 9.46
CA ALA A 371 -21.90 13.04 8.12
C ALA A 371 -20.42 13.11 7.71
N LEU A 372 -19.76 14.25 7.97
CA LEU A 372 -18.32 14.44 7.76
C LEU A 372 -17.50 13.45 8.60
N MET A 373 -17.81 13.31 9.88
CA MET A 373 -17.09 12.43 10.80
C MET A 373 -17.24 10.95 10.40
N ALA A 374 -18.47 10.51 10.13
CA ALA A 374 -18.74 9.12 9.75
C ALA A 374 -18.07 8.77 8.42
N SER A 375 -18.19 9.63 7.41
CA SER A 375 -17.53 9.42 6.11
C SER A 375 -16.01 9.48 6.21
N PHE A 376 -15.44 10.43 6.95
CA PHE A 376 -13.99 10.53 7.17
C PHE A 376 -13.42 9.29 7.87
N ALA A 377 -14.08 8.83 8.94
CA ALA A 377 -13.65 7.64 9.67
C ALA A 377 -13.66 6.39 8.79
N ALA A 378 -14.72 6.19 8.00
CA ALA A 378 -14.81 5.08 7.05
C ALA A 378 -13.75 5.17 5.93
N LEU A 379 -13.49 6.37 5.39
CA LEU A 379 -12.45 6.61 4.38
C LEU A 379 -11.05 6.35 4.95
N ALA A 380 -10.76 6.79 6.17
CA ALA A 380 -9.48 6.54 6.83
C ALA A 380 -9.28 5.04 7.13
N ALA A 381 -10.31 4.36 7.65
CA ALA A 381 -10.27 2.93 7.99
C ALA A 381 -10.07 2.03 6.75
N THR A 382 -10.53 2.47 5.57
CA THR A 382 -10.37 1.73 4.31
C THR A 382 -9.15 2.17 3.50
N GLY A 383 -8.75 3.45 3.59
CA GLY A 383 -7.63 4.01 2.82
C GLY A 383 -6.26 3.72 3.42
N LEU A 384 -6.10 3.84 4.75
CA LEU A 384 -4.80 3.66 5.42
C LEU A 384 -4.24 2.23 5.25
N PRO A 385 -5.02 1.16 5.40
CA PRO A 385 -4.50 -0.19 5.15
C PRO A 385 -4.05 -0.41 3.71
N LEU A 386 -4.75 0.18 2.74
CA LEU A 386 -4.34 0.12 1.34
C LEU A 386 -3.03 0.91 1.09
N ARG A 387 -2.83 2.03 1.80
CA ARG A 387 -1.59 2.81 1.71
C ARG A 387 -0.41 2.05 2.33
N TYR A 388 -0.61 1.44 3.50
CA TYR A 388 0.43 0.78 4.31
C TYR A 388 0.13 -0.71 4.54
N PRO A 389 0.17 -1.55 3.49
CA PRO A 389 -0.26 -2.95 3.56
C PRO A 389 0.73 -3.86 4.32
N GLU A 390 1.92 -3.36 4.64
CA GLU A 390 2.92 -4.08 5.44
C GLU A 390 2.65 -3.98 6.96
N HIS A 391 1.83 -3.03 7.40
CA HIS A 391 1.57 -2.84 8.82
C HIS A 391 0.53 -3.85 9.33
N ALA A 392 0.94 -4.77 10.19
CA ALA A 392 0.11 -5.90 10.64
C ALA A 392 -1.24 -5.47 11.22
N GLY A 393 -1.29 -4.43 12.05
CA GLY A 393 -2.55 -3.93 12.63
C GLY A 393 -3.51 -3.35 11.58
N LEU A 394 -2.99 -2.71 10.53
CA LEU A 394 -3.83 -2.18 9.45
C LEU A 394 -4.30 -3.31 8.53
N ALA A 395 -3.44 -4.29 8.26
CA ALA A 395 -3.82 -5.50 7.53
C ALA A 395 -4.93 -6.28 8.26
N ALA A 396 -4.86 -6.40 9.59
CA ALA A 396 -5.88 -7.02 10.42
C ALA A 396 -7.22 -6.25 10.36
N LEU A 397 -7.19 -4.91 10.43
CA LEU A 397 -8.39 -4.09 10.22
C LEU A 397 -8.99 -4.34 8.84
N TYR A 398 -8.17 -4.43 7.80
CA TYR A 398 -8.63 -4.67 6.44
C TYR A 398 -9.28 -6.04 6.27
N ALA A 399 -8.73 -7.07 6.92
CA ALA A 399 -9.33 -8.40 6.98
C ALA A 399 -10.68 -8.36 7.73
N ALA A 400 -10.74 -7.67 8.87
CA ALA A 400 -11.97 -7.52 9.66
C ALA A 400 -13.08 -6.76 8.90
N LEU A 401 -12.73 -5.83 8.02
CA LEU A 401 -13.67 -5.12 7.14
C LEU A 401 -14.19 -5.99 5.98
N GLY A 402 -13.77 -7.25 5.86
CA GLY A 402 -14.22 -8.16 4.79
C GLY A 402 -13.34 -8.13 3.54
N GLY A 403 -12.08 -7.71 3.65
CA GLY A 403 -11.09 -7.77 2.58
C GLY A 403 -11.17 -6.63 1.55
N LEU A 404 -10.40 -6.77 0.47
CA LEU A 404 -10.18 -5.72 -0.53
C LEU A 404 -11.47 -5.22 -1.19
N ASP A 405 -12.34 -6.13 -1.65
CA ASP A 405 -13.53 -5.74 -2.41
C ASP A 405 -14.56 -5.02 -1.55
N THR A 406 -14.78 -5.51 -0.33
CA THR A 406 -15.66 -4.87 0.66
C THR A 406 -15.12 -3.50 1.06
N ALA A 407 -13.83 -3.41 1.39
CA ALA A 407 -13.20 -2.13 1.75
C ALA A 407 -13.28 -1.11 0.62
N ARG A 408 -13.12 -1.52 -0.65
CA ARG A 408 -13.29 -0.63 -1.82
C ARG A 408 -14.73 -0.15 -1.99
N LEU A 409 -15.71 -1.00 -1.71
CA LEU A 409 -17.12 -0.60 -1.74
C LEU A 409 -17.42 0.44 -0.65
N ILE A 410 -17.01 0.16 0.59
CA ILE A 410 -17.15 1.08 1.74
C ILE A 410 -16.47 2.42 1.43
N HIS A 411 -15.25 2.38 0.90
CA HIS A 411 -14.49 3.59 0.57
C HIS A 411 -15.24 4.48 -0.45
N ARG A 412 -15.79 3.88 -1.51
CA ARG A 412 -16.57 4.62 -2.52
C ARG A 412 -17.88 5.17 -1.96
N ALA A 413 -18.60 4.38 -1.17
CA ALA A 413 -19.84 4.83 -0.54
C ALA A 413 -19.59 6.00 0.43
N ALA A 414 -18.55 5.88 1.28
CA ALA A 414 -18.13 6.95 2.17
C ALA A 414 -17.62 8.18 1.40
N GLY A 415 -16.93 7.98 0.28
CA GLY A 415 -16.51 9.06 -0.63
C GLY A 415 -17.70 9.81 -1.25
N ALA A 416 -18.73 9.09 -1.69
CA ALA A 416 -19.96 9.71 -2.19
C ALA A 416 -20.68 10.52 -1.08
N LEU A 417 -20.77 9.98 0.13
CA LEU A 417 -21.32 10.71 1.29
C LEU A 417 -20.50 11.96 1.63
N MET A 418 -19.17 11.88 1.57
CA MET A 418 -18.27 13.02 1.78
C MET A 418 -18.50 14.11 0.72
N ILE A 419 -18.60 13.73 -0.56
CA ILE A 419 -18.87 14.66 -1.67
C ILE A 419 -20.25 15.30 -1.51
N ALA A 420 -21.28 14.53 -1.14
CA ALA A 420 -22.61 15.06 -0.85
C ALA A 420 -22.59 16.03 0.34
N THR A 421 -21.81 15.72 1.38
CA THR A 421 -21.62 16.60 2.55
C THR A 421 -20.93 17.90 2.16
N LEU A 422 -19.89 17.84 1.32
CA LEU A 422 -19.22 19.02 0.76
C LEU A 422 -20.19 19.88 -0.06
N ALA A 423 -21.00 19.28 -0.92
CA ALA A 423 -22.00 20.00 -1.72
C ALA A 423 -23.10 20.64 -0.84
N ALA A 424 -23.59 19.91 0.16
CA ALA A 424 -24.55 20.44 1.13
C ALA A 424 -23.97 21.58 1.96
N HIS A 425 -22.68 21.51 2.32
CA HIS A 425 -22.00 22.59 3.03
C HIS A 425 -21.80 23.82 2.13
N ALA A 426 -21.45 23.63 0.86
CA ALA A 426 -21.36 24.73 -0.11
C ALA A 426 -22.71 25.43 -0.32
N ALA A 427 -23.80 24.67 -0.43
CA ALA A 427 -25.16 25.23 -0.51
C ALA A 427 -25.56 26.00 0.76
N TYR A 428 -25.26 25.44 1.94
CA TYR A 428 -25.48 26.11 3.23
C TYR A 428 -24.73 27.43 3.31
N ALA A 429 -23.46 27.46 2.91
CA ALA A 429 -22.65 28.66 2.84
C ALA A 429 -23.19 29.71 1.86
N ALA A 430 -23.59 29.28 0.66
CA ALA A 430 -24.20 30.16 -0.34
C ALA A 430 -25.49 30.81 0.18
N ALA A 431 -26.32 30.05 0.90
CA ALA A 431 -27.53 30.58 1.53
C ALA A 431 -27.23 31.61 2.63
N LEU A 432 -26.19 31.39 3.44
CA LEU A 432 -25.73 32.38 4.42
C LEU A 432 -25.21 33.65 3.74
N LEU A 433 -24.47 33.51 2.64
CA LEU A 433 -23.94 34.64 1.87
C LEU A 433 -25.06 35.48 1.25
N ALA A 434 -26.06 34.83 0.67
CA ALA A 434 -27.24 35.51 0.14
C ALA A 434 -27.99 36.29 1.24
N ARG A 435 -28.20 35.68 2.41
CA ARG A 435 -28.82 36.35 3.58
C ARG A 435 -28.01 37.52 4.11
N ALA A 436 -26.68 37.46 3.99
CA ALA A 436 -25.78 38.53 4.38
C ALA A 436 -25.58 39.60 3.28
N ARG A 437 -26.38 39.58 2.21
CA ARG A 437 -26.26 40.50 1.06
C ARG A 437 -24.84 40.49 0.44
N PHE A 438 -24.25 39.31 0.30
CA PHE A 438 -22.92 39.09 -0.26
C PHE A 438 -21.76 39.69 0.55
N ASP A 439 -21.99 40.10 1.80
CA ASP A 439 -20.90 40.39 2.73
C ASP A 439 -20.30 39.08 3.25
N VAL A 440 -19.15 38.69 2.68
CA VAL A 440 -18.42 37.47 3.01
C VAL A 440 -18.00 37.42 4.48
N ARG A 441 -17.59 38.55 5.08
CA ARG A 441 -17.13 38.56 6.48
C ARG A 441 -18.27 38.38 7.44
N ARG A 442 -19.45 38.92 7.11
CA ARG A 442 -20.68 38.74 7.89
C ARG A 442 -21.27 37.34 7.71
N ALA A 443 -21.23 36.78 6.49
CA ALA A 443 -21.77 35.46 6.18
C ALA A 443 -20.92 34.32 6.73
N TRP A 444 -19.59 34.45 6.66
CA TRP A 444 -18.63 33.37 6.90
C TRP A 444 -17.63 33.75 8.00
N THR A 445 -18.12 33.70 9.24
CA THR A 445 -17.36 34.02 10.45
C THR A 445 -16.23 33.02 10.79
N MET A 446 -16.19 31.88 10.09
CA MET A 446 -15.17 30.83 10.22
C MET A 446 -13.95 31.05 9.32
N LEU A 447 -14.00 31.98 8.36
CA LEU A 447 -12.85 32.30 7.52
C LEU A 447 -11.78 33.03 8.36
N PRO A 448 -10.49 32.64 8.25
CA PRO A 448 -9.41 33.35 8.90
C PRO A 448 -9.30 34.80 8.43
N GLY A 449 -9.07 35.71 9.37
CA GLY A 449 -8.79 37.12 9.14
C GLY A 449 -7.39 37.53 9.62
N ARG A 450 -7.05 38.80 9.42
CA ARG A 450 -5.74 39.36 9.85
C ARG A 450 -5.52 39.26 11.37
N GLY A 451 -6.59 39.30 12.15
CA GLY A 451 -6.54 39.15 13.61
C GLY A 451 -6.05 37.78 14.07
N ASP A 452 -6.29 36.72 13.29
CA ASP A 452 -5.91 35.35 13.65
C ASP A 452 -4.39 35.16 13.73
N VAL A 453 -3.61 35.87 12.89
CA VAL A 453 -2.14 35.86 12.95
C VAL A 453 -1.65 36.48 14.26
N ARG A 454 -2.27 37.59 14.68
CA ARG A 454 -1.97 38.26 15.95
C ARG A 454 -2.30 37.34 17.12
N ASP A 455 -3.47 36.70 17.09
CA ASP A 455 -3.94 35.84 18.17
C ASP A 455 -3.10 34.54 18.25
N ALA A 456 -2.69 34.00 17.10
CA ALA A 456 -1.74 32.89 17.03
C ALA A 456 -0.38 33.28 17.66
N TRP A 457 0.17 34.44 17.30
CA TRP A 457 1.43 34.92 17.87
C TRP A 457 1.33 35.17 19.38
N GLN A 458 0.24 35.79 19.85
CA GLN A 458 -0.01 36.00 21.27
C GLN A 458 -0.13 34.67 22.04
N THR A 459 -0.75 33.66 21.41
CA THR A 459 -0.85 32.31 21.96
C THR A 459 0.52 31.66 22.09
N VAL A 460 1.37 31.73 21.06
CA VAL A 460 2.75 31.22 21.14
C VAL A 460 3.55 31.93 22.23
N ARG A 461 3.43 33.26 22.35
CA ARG A 461 4.07 34.01 23.44
C ARG A 461 3.61 33.56 24.82
N TRP A 462 2.32 33.27 24.98
CA TRP A 462 1.77 32.70 26.21
C TRP A 462 2.31 31.28 26.48
N GLN A 463 2.37 30.42 25.48
CA GLN A 463 2.97 29.07 25.59
C GLN A 463 4.46 29.11 25.96
N LEU A 464 5.18 30.15 25.52
CA LEU A 464 6.58 30.41 25.90
C LEU A 464 6.72 31.11 27.27
N GLY A 465 5.62 31.39 27.97
CA GLY A 465 5.63 32.08 29.27
C GLY A 465 5.90 33.58 29.19
N ARG A 466 5.95 34.17 28.00
CA ARG A 466 6.16 35.61 27.76
C ARG A 466 4.87 36.45 27.88
N ARG A 467 3.78 35.83 28.32
CA ARG A 467 2.48 36.44 28.58
C ARG A 467 1.76 35.67 29.67
N ALA A 468 1.07 36.38 30.56
CA ALA A 468 0.37 35.77 31.70
C ALA A 468 -0.86 34.95 31.26
N ALA A 469 -1.65 35.46 30.32
CA ALA A 469 -2.92 34.84 29.89
C ALA A 469 -2.99 34.64 28.36
N PRO A 470 -3.74 33.63 27.88
CA PRO A 470 -4.00 33.45 26.45
C PRO A 470 -4.82 34.64 25.88
N PRO A 471 -4.83 34.85 24.56
CA PRO A 471 -5.68 35.87 23.94
C PRO A 471 -7.17 35.55 24.17
N ALA A 472 -7.97 36.60 24.39
CA ALA A 472 -9.42 36.45 24.52
C ALA A 472 -10.00 36.15 23.13
N ALA A 473 -10.69 35.02 23.02
CA ALA A 473 -11.32 34.62 21.77
C ALA A 473 -12.75 35.17 21.65
N ASP A 474 -13.13 35.38 20.40
CA ASP A 474 -14.50 35.67 19.99
C ASP A 474 -15.28 34.37 19.76
N ARG A 475 -16.31 34.39 18.91
CA ARG A 475 -17.12 33.23 18.52
C ARG A 475 -16.28 32.02 18.13
N HIS A 476 -15.20 32.23 17.37
CA HIS A 476 -14.32 31.16 16.93
C HIS A 476 -12.88 31.53 17.22
N GLU A 477 -12.16 30.63 17.89
CA GLU A 477 -10.72 30.76 18.08
C GLU A 477 -9.98 30.59 16.76
N PHE A 478 -8.79 31.20 16.63
CA PHE A 478 -7.95 31.04 15.44
C PHE A 478 -7.64 29.56 15.13
N ARG A 479 -7.54 28.71 16.17
CA ARG A 479 -7.25 27.28 16.02
C ARG A 479 -8.37 26.54 15.28
N ALA A 480 -9.61 26.91 15.56
CA ALA A 480 -10.79 26.35 14.90
C ALA A 480 -10.92 26.87 13.47
N ARG A 481 -10.67 28.17 13.24
CA ARG A 481 -10.66 28.76 11.89
C ARG A 481 -9.57 28.20 10.99
N LEU A 482 -8.37 27.97 11.53
CA LEU A 482 -7.28 27.34 10.80
C LEU A 482 -7.63 25.91 10.38
N HIS A 483 -8.24 25.13 11.28
CA HIS A 483 -8.68 23.77 10.94
C HIS A 483 -9.81 23.79 9.90
N TYR A 484 -10.75 24.73 10.01
CA TYR A 484 -11.79 24.92 9.00
C TYR A 484 -11.21 25.29 7.64
N LEU A 485 -10.19 26.17 7.58
CA LEU A 485 -9.48 26.47 6.33
C LEU A 485 -8.82 25.24 5.73
N ALA A 486 -8.14 24.44 6.55
CA ALA A 486 -7.50 23.20 6.10
C ALA A 486 -8.53 22.23 5.49
N VAL A 487 -9.68 22.05 6.14
CA VAL A 487 -10.81 21.25 5.64
C VAL A 487 -11.38 21.84 4.35
N LEU A 488 -11.57 23.16 4.28
CA LEU A 488 -12.11 23.86 3.11
C LEU A 488 -11.22 23.72 1.86
N CYS A 489 -9.90 23.68 2.04
CA CYS A 489 -8.94 23.44 0.96
C CYS A 489 -8.76 21.95 0.65
N GLY A 490 -8.67 21.11 1.69
CA GLY A 490 -8.36 19.69 1.56
C GLY A 490 -9.50 18.85 0.99
N LEU A 491 -10.76 19.08 1.40
CA LEU A 491 -11.89 18.28 0.91
C LEU A 491 -12.08 18.37 -0.62
N PRO A 492 -12.06 19.56 -1.25
CA PRO A 492 -12.13 19.67 -2.70
C PRO A 492 -10.97 18.95 -3.40
N LEU A 493 -9.74 19.05 -2.87
CA LEU A 493 -8.57 18.35 -3.40
C LEU A 493 -8.74 16.82 -3.32
N MET A 494 -9.22 16.32 -2.18
CA MET A 494 -9.50 14.91 -1.96
C MET A 494 -10.64 14.39 -2.85
N ALA A 495 -11.70 15.18 -3.03
CA ALA A 495 -12.81 14.85 -3.91
C ALA A 495 -12.36 14.81 -5.39
N ALA A 496 -11.64 15.83 -5.86
CA ALA A 496 -11.17 15.91 -7.23
C ALA A 496 -10.19 14.77 -7.57
N SER A 497 -9.17 14.56 -6.72
CA SER A 497 -8.23 13.45 -6.89
C SER A 497 -8.91 12.09 -6.79
N GLY A 498 -9.86 11.92 -5.87
CA GLY A 498 -10.65 10.70 -5.72
C GLY A 498 -11.51 10.39 -6.95
N LEU A 499 -12.14 11.40 -7.56
CA LEU A 499 -12.92 11.23 -8.79
C LEU A 499 -12.06 10.79 -9.98
N VAL A 500 -10.83 11.34 -10.10
CA VAL A 500 -9.85 10.87 -11.10
C VAL A 500 -9.53 9.38 -10.90
N LEU A 501 -9.38 8.92 -9.65
CA LEU A 501 -9.08 7.52 -9.34
C LEU A 501 -10.31 6.60 -9.39
N TRP A 502 -11.52 7.15 -9.23
CA TRP A 502 -12.78 6.39 -9.36
C TRP A 502 -13.10 6.11 -10.83
N PHE A 503 -12.88 7.10 -11.71
CA PHE A 503 -13.13 6.98 -13.15
C PHE A 503 -11.83 7.08 -13.97
N PRO A 504 -10.84 6.19 -13.73
CA PRO A 504 -9.48 6.43 -14.19
C PRO A 504 -9.36 6.30 -15.71
N VAL A 505 -10.13 5.43 -16.37
CA VAL A 505 -10.16 5.35 -17.84
C VAL A 505 -10.83 6.58 -18.45
N ALA A 506 -12.03 6.92 -17.98
CA ALA A 506 -12.81 8.03 -18.53
C ALA A 506 -12.09 9.38 -18.39
N LEU A 507 -11.53 9.66 -17.20
CA LEU A 507 -10.82 10.92 -16.96
C LEU A 507 -9.38 10.85 -17.47
N GLY A 508 -8.70 9.70 -17.35
CA GLY A 508 -7.35 9.50 -17.88
C GLY A 508 -7.25 9.62 -19.40
N ASN A 509 -8.31 9.31 -20.14
CA ASN A 509 -8.35 9.52 -21.59
C ASN A 509 -8.49 11.00 -21.99
N ARG A 510 -9.04 11.84 -21.09
CA ARG A 510 -9.31 13.26 -21.35
C ARG A 510 -8.23 14.19 -20.77
N LEU A 511 -7.54 13.72 -19.74
CA LEU A 511 -6.51 14.48 -19.03
C LEU A 511 -5.10 14.11 -19.53
N PRO A 512 -4.07 14.92 -19.23
CA PRO A 512 -2.68 14.58 -19.51
C PRO A 512 -2.25 13.27 -18.84
N ASP A 513 -1.21 12.62 -19.36
CA ASP A 513 -0.74 11.32 -18.87
C ASP A 513 -0.18 11.41 -17.44
N THR A 514 0.19 12.59 -16.97
CA THR A 514 0.60 12.84 -15.58
C THR A 514 -0.57 12.91 -14.60
N ALA A 515 -1.82 13.08 -15.05
CA ALA A 515 -2.97 13.37 -14.18
C ALA A 515 -3.27 12.25 -13.18
N ILE A 516 -3.24 10.99 -13.62
CA ILE A 516 -3.45 9.83 -12.73
C ILE A 516 -2.32 9.75 -11.70
N GLY A 517 -1.08 9.97 -12.12
CA GLY A 517 0.07 9.98 -11.21
C GLY A 517 -0.06 11.07 -10.15
N MET A 518 -0.40 12.30 -10.55
CA MET A 518 -0.67 13.41 -9.63
C MET A 518 -1.82 13.10 -8.69
N ALA A 519 -2.91 12.49 -9.17
CA ALA A 519 -4.04 12.10 -8.34
C ALA A 519 -3.67 11.04 -7.30
N ILE A 520 -2.86 10.03 -7.65
CA ILE A 520 -2.37 9.02 -6.69
C ILE A 520 -1.53 9.67 -5.60
N LEU A 521 -0.62 10.58 -5.97
CA LEU A 521 0.22 11.32 -5.02
C LEU A 521 -0.62 12.22 -4.11
N ALA A 522 -1.43 13.10 -4.71
CA ALA A 522 -2.27 14.05 -3.98
C ALA A 522 -3.26 13.34 -3.06
N HIS A 523 -4.00 12.36 -3.55
CA HIS A 523 -4.99 11.65 -2.74
C HIS A 523 -4.35 10.87 -1.59
N GLY A 524 -3.21 10.20 -1.86
CA GLY A 524 -2.53 9.39 -0.86
C GLY A 524 -1.85 10.24 0.23
N ASP A 525 -1.12 11.27 -0.15
CA ASP A 525 -0.34 12.09 0.78
C ASP A 525 -1.24 13.05 1.57
N GLU A 526 -2.23 13.67 0.91
CA GLU A 526 -3.22 14.54 1.58
C GLU A 526 -4.09 13.74 2.55
N ALA A 527 -4.44 12.48 2.25
CA ALA A 527 -5.17 11.64 3.21
C ALA A 527 -4.37 11.40 4.50
N VAL A 528 -3.07 11.15 4.38
CA VAL A 528 -2.18 10.97 5.55
C VAL A 528 -2.05 12.27 6.33
N LEU A 529 -1.90 13.40 5.64
CA LEU A 529 -1.89 14.72 6.27
C LEU A 529 -3.20 15.01 7.00
N ALA A 530 -4.35 14.80 6.36
CA ALA A 530 -5.66 15.04 6.93
C ALA A 530 -5.92 14.18 8.18
N VAL A 531 -5.63 12.88 8.13
CA VAL A 531 -5.72 12.00 9.31
C VAL A 531 -4.81 12.49 10.43
N SER A 532 -3.57 12.84 10.11
CA SER A 532 -2.59 13.31 11.09
C SER A 532 -3.03 14.63 11.74
N VAL A 533 -3.56 15.58 10.96
CA VAL A 533 -4.10 16.85 11.48
C VAL A 533 -5.35 16.60 12.33
N VAL A 534 -6.24 15.69 11.93
CA VAL A 534 -7.40 15.36 12.77
C VAL A 534 -6.93 14.78 14.12
N ILE A 535 -5.97 13.87 14.13
CA ILE A 535 -5.48 13.27 15.38
C ILE A 535 -4.71 14.29 16.24
N LEU A 536 -3.68 14.93 15.66
CA LEU A 536 -2.75 15.79 16.40
C LEU A 536 -3.37 17.15 16.76
N TRP A 537 -4.21 17.71 15.90
CA TRP A 537 -4.78 19.04 16.09
C TRP A 537 -6.23 18.99 16.55
N HIS A 538 -7.12 18.35 15.79
CA HIS A 538 -8.55 18.40 16.09
C HIS A 538 -8.90 17.65 17.37
N LEU A 539 -8.55 16.36 17.46
CA LEU A 539 -8.87 15.53 18.61
C LEU A 539 -8.15 16.03 19.87
N TYR A 540 -6.89 16.47 19.74
CA TYR A 540 -6.17 17.07 20.87
C TYR A 540 -6.94 18.26 21.44
N HIS A 541 -7.26 19.26 20.63
CA HIS A 541 -7.89 20.48 21.14
C HIS A 541 -9.30 20.22 21.63
N VAL A 542 -10.08 19.37 20.98
CA VAL A 542 -11.50 19.17 21.30
C VAL A 542 -11.72 18.18 22.45
N HIS A 543 -10.90 17.13 22.57
CA HIS A 543 -11.14 16.02 23.50
C HIS A 543 -10.06 15.82 24.57
N VAL A 544 -8.81 16.23 24.32
CA VAL A 544 -7.66 15.87 25.17
C VAL A 544 -7.12 17.06 25.97
N ALA A 545 -7.11 18.24 25.37
CA ALA A 545 -6.49 19.42 25.96
C ALA A 545 -7.08 19.74 27.35
N PRO A 546 -6.27 20.17 28.32
CA PRO A 546 -6.77 20.63 29.62
C PRO A 546 -7.94 21.61 29.51
N GLY A 547 -9.05 21.30 30.16
CA GLY A 547 -10.32 22.04 30.05
C GLY A 547 -11.22 21.63 28.87
N ALA A 548 -10.88 20.61 28.09
CA ALA A 548 -11.69 20.08 26.99
C ALA A 548 -12.99 19.40 27.46
N HIS A 549 -13.04 18.91 28.70
CA HIS A 549 -14.25 18.30 29.28
C HIS A 549 -15.47 19.26 29.26
N HIS A 550 -15.26 20.57 29.33
CA HIS A 550 -16.32 21.57 29.18
C HIS A 550 -16.90 21.67 27.75
N ARG A 551 -16.23 21.08 26.76
CA ARG A 551 -16.62 21.08 25.32
C ARG A 551 -17.24 19.75 24.93
N PHE A 552 -17.13 18.74 25.80
CA PHE A 552 -17.58 17.40 25.52
C PHE A 552 -19.10 17.38 25.45
N GLY A 553 -19.65 17.09 24.27
CA GLY A 553 -21.09 17.00 24.04
C GLY A 553 -21.71 18.14 23.23
N THR A 554 -21.07 19.32 23.08
CA THR A 554 -21.64 20.42 22.29
C THR A 554 -21.85 20.04 20.82
N TRP A 555 -21.02 19.15 20.27
CA TRP A 555 -21.19 18.62 18.91
C TRP A 555 -22.32 17.57 18.80
N LEU A 556 -22.83 17.06 19.92
CA LEU A 556 -23.96 16.13 20.00
C LEU A 556 -25.28 16.88 20.17
N ASP A 557 -25.40 17.72 21.19
CA ASP A 557 -26.67 18.39 21.55
C ASP A 557 -26.75 19.85 21.07
N GLY A 558 -25.63 20.46 20.69
CA GLY A 558 -25.55 21.83 20.23
C GLY A 558 -25.50 22.87 21.36
N ARG A 559 -25.30 22.48 22.63
CA ARG A 559 -25.37 23.37 23.79
C ARG A 559 -24.04 23.43 24.55
N ILE A 560 -23.81 24.53 25.25
CA ILE A 560 -22.63 24.76 26.10
C ILE A 560 -23.08 25.43 27.41
N THR A 561 -22.41 25.14 28.54
CA THR A 561 -22.71 25.82 29.80
C THR A 561 -22.24 27.28 29.76
N ARG A 562 -22.93 28.17 30.48
CA ARG A 562 -22.57 29.59 30.54
C ARG A 562 -21.12 29.80 31.02
N GLY A 563 -20.66 29.09 32.06
CA GLY A 563 -19.28 29.21 32.54
C GLY A 563 -18.25 28.81 31.48
N ALA A 564 -18.50 27.73 30.74
CA ALA A 564 -17.64 27.28 29.65
C ALA A 564 -17.63 28.24 28.47
N TRP A 565 -18.78 28.84 28.15
CA TRP A 565 -18.90 29.85 27.10
C TRP A 565 -18.09 31.11 27.43
N PHE A 566 -18.13 31.60 28.68
CA PHE A 566 -17.30 32.72 29.12
C PHE A 566 -15.80 32.41 29.11
N ALA A 567 -15.43 31.21 29.52
CA ALA A 567 -14.03 30.78 29.55
C ALA A 567 -13.40 30.71 28.14
N GLN A 568 -14.19 30.32 27.13
CA GLN A 568 -13.68 30.02 25.78
C GLN A 568 -13.98 31.12 24.76
N HIS A 569 -15.10 31.83 24.91
CA HIS A 569 -15.61 32.79 23.94
C HIS A 569 -15.91 34.13 24.59
N ARG A 570 -14.99 34.58 25.46
CA ARG A 570 -15.20 35.75 26.32
C ARG A 570 -15.71 36.99 25.57
N LEU A 571 -15.15 37.30 24.40
CA LEU A 571 -15.56 38.49 23.64
C LEU A 571 -16.97 38.35 23.04
N GLU A 572 -17.41 37.13 22.69
CA GLU A 572 -18.78 36.88 22.24
C GLU A 572 -19.74 36.96 23.44
N ALA A 573 -19.34 36.40 24.58
CA ALA A 573 -20.14 36.37 25.79
C ALA A 573 -20.40 37.78 26.33
N GLU A 574 -19.35 38.59 26.45
CA GLU A 574 -19.44 40.00 26.87
C GLU A 574 -20.34 40.82 25.93
N ARG A 575 -20.20 40.65 24.60
CA ARG A 575 -21.04 41.38 23.63
C ARG A 575 -22.50 40.94 23.68
N THR A 576 -22.76 39.65 23.83
CA THR A 576 -24.11 39.10 23.85
C THR A 576 -24.84 39.48 25.13
N GLU A 577 -24.17 39.45 26.28
CA GLU A 577 -24.77 39.91 27.54
C GLU A 577 -24.95 41.43 27.55
N ALA A 578 -24.02 42.19 26.99
CA ALA A 578 -24.19 43.65 26.84
C ALA A 578 -25.42 43.98 25.97
N ALA A 579 -25.67 43.22 24.91
CA ALA A 579 -26.84 43.38 24.05
C ALA A 579 -28.16 42.92 24.70
N ALA A 580 -28.11 42.01 25.69
CA ALA A 580 -29.27 41.51 26.41
C ALA A 580 -29.68 42.39 27.61
N ARG A 581 -28.89 43.40 27.99
CA ARG A 581 -29.24 44.32 29.09
C ARG A 581 -30.43 45.22 28.71
N PRO A 582 -31.41 45.41 29.61
CA PRO A 582 -32.50 46.37 29.39
C PRO A 582 -31.93 47.77 29.14
N GLY A 583 -32.29 48.40 28.01
CA GLY A 583 -31.80 49.73 27.62
C GLY A 583 -30.64 49.76 26.62
N ALA A 584 -30.15 48.61 26.14
CA ALA A 584 -29.14 48.58 25.09
C ALA A 584 -29.69 49.11 23.74
N PRO A 585 -28.95 49.97 23.00
CA PRO A 585 -29.39 50.47 21.71
C PRO A 585 -29.56 49.31 20.71
N ARG A 586 -30.75 49.19 20.10
CA ARG A 586 -31.02 48.19 19.05
C ARG A 586 -30.12 48.48 17.85
N ALA A 587 -29.49 47.44 17.29
CA ALA A 587 -28.52 47.52 16.20
C ALA A 587 -29.04 48.09 14.86
N ASP A 588 -30.30 48.51 14.78
CA ASP A 588 -30.95 49.11 13.61
C ASP A 588 -31.10 50.63 13.68
N GLN A 589 -30.56 51.31 14.71
CA GLN A 589 -30.53 52.78 14.70
C GLN A 589 -29.26 53.28 14.01
N PRO A 590 -29.37 54.05 12.89
CA PRO A 590 -28.22 54.71 12.29
C PRO A 590 -27.62 55.66 13.33
N GLN A 591 -26.31 55.54 13.59
CA GLN A 591 -25.62 56.52 14.42
C GLN A 591 -25.70 57.90 13.74
N PRO A 592 -26.10 58.97 14.46
CA PRO A 592 -26.06 60.30 13.90
C PRO A 592 -24.60 60.70 13.70
N SER A 593 -24.26 61.11 12.48
CA SER A 593 -22.94 61.63 12.12
C SER A 593 -22.65 62.90 12.92
N SER A 594 -21.70 62.83 13.86
CA SER A 594 -21.11 64.02 14.47
C SER A 594 -20.07 64.62 13.53
N ARG A 595 -20.21 65.92 13.29
CA ARG A 595 -19.34 66.81 12.50
C ARG A 595 -17.89 66.80 12.96
#